data_AF-A0A9E3NRQ9-F1
#
_entry.id   AF-A0A9E3NRQ9-F1
#
_cell.length_a   1.000
_cell.length_b   1.000
_cell.length_c   1.000
_cell.angle_alpha   90.00
_cell.angle_beta   90.00
_cell.angle_gamma   90.00
#
_symmetry.space_group_name_H-M   'P 1'
#
loop_
_entity.id
_entity.type
_entity.pdbx_description
1 polymer ?
#
loop_
_entity_poly.entity_id
_entity_poly.type
_entity_poly.pdbx_seq_one_letter_code
_entity_poly.pdbx_strand_id
1 'polypeptide(L)'
;MVTPEESPYKVIILVVSIVVLITGSALAVRFDERRLDEERLERAWPPPSRDNAVIGLALLGAPIVGLFAVWFHFFRTRSRALWPPWKWSPVGFALGLAWVTAIMIANALVVLTLAWALDLPMD
;
A
#
# COMPACT_ATOMS: atom_id res chain seq x y z
N MET A 1 36.54 -1.00 -10.18
CA MET A 1 36.13 -1.25 -8.78
C MET A 1 34.82 -0.53 -8.59
N VAL A 2 33.70 -1.27 -8.55
CA VAL A 2 32.40 -0.70 -8.17
C VAL A 2 32.50 -0.42 -6.67
N THR A 3 32.23 0.82 -6.24
CA THR A 3 32.19 1.13 -4.81
C THR A 3 31.11 0.25 -4.14
N PRO A 4 31.31 -0.23 -2.90
CA PRO A 4 30.34 -1.07 -2.18
C PRO A 4 28.93 -0.44 -2.01
N GLU A 5 28.79 0.85 -2.33
CA GLU A 5 27.53 1.59 -2.22
C GLU A 5 26.53 1.29 -3.34
N GLU A 6 26.95 0.91 -4.54
CA GLU A 6 26.07 0.75 -5.71
C GLU A 6 26.02 -0.68 -6.24
N SER A 7 25.70 -1.64 -5.37
CA SER A 7 25.37 -2.98 -5.82
C SER A 7 24.06 -2.93 -6.64
N PRO A 8 24.03 -3.38 -7.91
CA PRO A 8 22.83 -3.35 -8.75
C PRO A 8 21.66 -4.08 -8.10
N TYR A 9 21.94 -5.03 -7.20
CA TYR A 9 20.94 -5.75 -6.44
C TYR A 9 20.12 -4.86 -5.50
N LYS A 10 20.68 -3.76 -4.97
CA LYS A 10 19.92 -2.80 -4.15
C LYS A 10 18.84 -2.10 -4.97
N VAL A 11 19.17 -1.73 -6.21
CA VAL A 11 18.21 -1.14 -7.16
C VAL A 11 17.14 -2.15 -7.51
N ILE A 12 17.51 -3.40 -7.76
CA ILE A 12 16.54 -4.49 -8.03
C ILE A 12 15.59 -4.67 -6.84
N ILE A 13 16.11 -4.76 -5.61
CA ILE A 13 15.30 -4.88 -4.40
C ILE A 13 14.35 -3.70 -4.25
N LEU A 14 14.84 -2.47 -4.47
CA LEU A 14 14.00 -1.28 -4.40
C LEU A 14 12.88 -1.31 -5.44
N VAL A 15 13.20 -1.66 -6.68
CA VAL A 15 12.21 -1.77 -7.77
C VAL A 15 11.18 -2.85 -7.46
N VAL A 16 11.60 -4.04 -7.02
CA VAL A 16 10.67 -5.11 -6.63
C VAL A 16 9.80 -4.67 -5.45
N SER A 17 10.38 -4.03 -4.44
CA SER A 17 9.65 -3.51 -3.29
C SER A 17 8.56 -2.53 -3.72
N ILE A 18 8.89 -1.57 -4.60
CA ILE A 18 7.92 -0.63 -5.17
C ILE A 18 6.79 -1.37 -5.92
N VAL A 19 7.14 -2.35 -6.77
CA VAL A 19 6.16 -3.13 -7.53
C VAL A 19 5.23 -3.92 -6.59
N VAL A 20 5.77 -4.57 -5.56
CA VAL A 20 5.00 -5.32 -4.57
C VAL A 20 4.06 -4.40 -3.80
N LEU A 21 4.55 -3.25 -3.33
CA LEU A 21 3.74 -2.28 -2.60
C LEU A 21 2.61 -1.71 -3.46
N ILE A 22 2.88 -1.30 -4.70
CA ILE A 22 1.86 -0.79 -5.63
C ILE A 22 0.83 -1.88 -5.95
N THR A 23 1.30 -3.08 -6.31
CA THR A 23 0.43 -4.20 -6.69
C THR A 23 -0.44 -4.63 -5.51
N GLY A 24 0.16 -4.80 -4.32
CA GLY A 24 -0.56 -5.14 -3.09
C GLY A 24 -1.60 -4.09 -2.71
N SER A 25 -1.27 -2.81 -2.84
CA SER A 25 -2.19 -1.70 -2.60
C SER A 25 -3.37 -1.70 -3.58
N ALA A 26 -3.10 -1.84 -4.88
CA ALA A 26 -4.13 -1.89 -5.90
C ALA A 26 -5.05 -3.11 -5.75
N LEU A 27 -4.48 -4.27 -5.42
CA LEU A 27 -5.24 -5.49 -5.15
C LEU A 27 -6.11 -5.35 -3.91
N ALA A 28 -5.59 -4.82 -2.81
CA ALA A 28 -6.34 -4.63 -1.56
C ALA A 28 -7.57 -3.74 -1.80
N VAL A 29 -7.39 -2.61 -2.50
CA VAL A 29 -8.49 -1.69 -2.79
C VAL A 29 -9.51 -2.31 -3.74
N ARG A 30 -9.08 -2.92 -4.86
CA ARG A 30 -10.00 -3.54 -5.82
C ARG A 30 -10.75 -4.73 -5.23
N PHE A 31 -10.10 -5.50 -4.37
CA PHE A 31 -10.73 -6.60 -3.65
C PHE A 31 -11.79 -6.11 -2.67
N ASP A 32 -11.50 -5.01 -1.97
CA ASP A 32 -12.44 -4.38 -1.06
C ASP A 32 -13.67 -3.81 -1.78
N GLU A 33 -13.46 -3.07 -2.88
CA GLU A 33 -14.55 -2.51 -3.69
C GLU A 33 -15.52 -3.59 -4.20
N ARG A 34 -15.02 -4.77 -4.57
CA ARG A 34 -15.85 -5.91 -5.00
C ARG A 34 -16.74 -6.48 -3.90
N ARG A 35 -16.44 -6.16 -2.64
CA ARG A 35 -17.17 -6.64 -1.44
C ARG A 35 -18.00 -5.54 -0.80
N LEU A 36 -17.99 -4.34 -1.36
CA LEU A 36 -18.75 -3.22 -0.85
C LEU A 36 -20.21 -3.27 -1.29
N ASP A 37 -21.08 -2.88 -0.36
CA ASP A 37 -22.44 -2.44 -0.62
C ASP A 37 -22.47 -1.10 -1.37
N GLU A 38 -23.55 -0.84 -2.08
CA GLU A 38 -23.72 0.30 -2.98
C GLU A 38 -23.46 1.65 -2.27
N GLU A 39 -24.01 1.84 -1.07
CA GLU A 39 -23.82 3.06 -0.26
C GLU A 39 -22.33 3.32 0.11
N ARG A 40 -21.54 2.26 0.31
CA ARG A 40 -20.10 2.39 0.61
C ARG A 40 -19.29 2.59 -0.65
N LEU A 41 -19.71 1.98 -1.76
CA LEU A 41 -19.07 2.14 -3.05
C LEU A 41 -19.22 3.57 -3.58
N GLU A 42 -20.36 4.23 -3.36
CA GLU A 42 -20.54 5.66 -3.67
C GLU A 42 -19.54 6.57 -2.97
N ARG A 43 -19.06 6.15 -1.77
CA ARG A 43 -18.03 6.88 -1.02
C ARG A 43 -16.61 6.53 -1.45
N ALA A 44 -16.42 5.45 -2.21
CA ALA A 44 -15.12 5.10 -2.78
C ALA A 44 -14.67 6.17 -3.78
N TRP A 45 -13.37 6.20 -4.06
CA TRP A 45 -12.87 7.12 -5.07
C TRP A 45 -13.30 6.68 -6.48
N PRO A 46 -13.50 7.64 -7.40
CA PRO A 46 -13.56 7.31 -8.82
C PRO A 46 -12.29 6.54 -9.24
N PRO A 47 -12.41 5.55 -10.14
CA PRO A 47 -11.28 4.74 -10.59
C PRO A 47 -10.02 5.53 -10.98
N PRO A 48 -10.08 6.63 -11.76
CA PRO A 48 -8.88 7.38 -12.13
C PRO A 48 -8.23 8.08 -10.93
N SER A 49 -9.02 8.64 -10.01
CA SER A 49 -8.50 9.30 -8.81
C SER A 49 -7.86 8.30 -7.85
N ARG A 50 -8.46 7.12 -7.70
CA ARG A 50 -7.90 6.02 -6.91
C ARG A 50 -6.56 5.56 -7.47
N ASP A 51 -6.51 5.25 -8.76
CA ASP A 51 -5.30 4.71 -9.38
C ASP A 51 -4.16 5.73 -9.32
N ASN A 52 -4.47 7.02 -9.51
CA ASN A 52 -3.51 8.10 -9.28
C ASN A 52 -3.05 8.22 -7.82
N ALA A 53 -3.94 8.04 -6.85
CA ALA A 53 -3.57 8.07 -5.44
C ALA A 53 -2.65 6.88 -5.08
N VAL A 54 -2.99 5.67 -5.51
CA VAL A 54 -2.21 4.46 -5.19
C VAL A 54 -0.83 4.49 -5.88
N ILE A 55 -0.79 4.81 -7.18
CA ILE A 55 0.44 4.78 -7.97
C ILE A 55 1.24 6.07 -7.76
N GLY A 56 0.60 7.22 -7.86
CA GLY A 56 1.25 8.53 -7.77
C GLY A 56 1.87 8.78 -6.41
N LEU A 57 1.19 8.45 -5.31
CA LEU A 57 1.77 8.61 -3.97
C LEU A 57 2.89 7.61 -3.69
N ALA A 58 2.83 6.41 -4.26
CA ALA A 58 3.94 5.45 -4.14
C ALA A 58 5.22 5.92 -4.86
N LEU A 59 5.08 6.70 -5.94
CA LEU A 59 6.21 7.20 -6.74
C LEU A 59 6.77 8.56 -6.27
N LEU A 60 6.04 9.32 -5.45
CA LEU A 60 6.41 10.67 -4.96
C LEU A 60 7.56 10.71 -3.93
N GLY A 61 8.39 9.67 -3.86
CA GLY A 61 9.63 9.65 -3.05
C GLY A 61 9.54 8.88 -1.74
N ALA A 62 8.40 8.30 -1.40
CA ALA A 62 8.28 7.36 -0.29
C ALA A 62 7.16 6.34 -0.58
N PRO A 63 7.48 5.06 -0.86
CA PRO A 63 6.49 4.01 -1.13
C PRO A 63 5.44 3.86 -0.01
N ILE A 64 5.82 4.25 1.21
CA ILE A 64 4.97 4.28 2.41
C ILE A 64 3.79 5.24 2.26
N VAL A 65 3.92 6.33 1.50
CA VAL A 65 2.82 7.29 1.29
C VAL A 65 1.69 6.66 0.46
N GLY A 66 2.03 5.75 -0.46
CA GLY A 66 1.03 4.94 -1.16
C GLY A 66 0.17 4.08 -0.21
N LEU A 67 0.76 3.58 0.88
CA LEU A 67 0.03 2.82 1.91
C LEU A 67 -0.95 3.69 2.70
N PHE A 68 -0.67 4.99 2.83
CA PHE A 68 -1.61 5.93 3.41
C PHE A 68 -2.90 6.04 2.56
N ALA A 69 -2.77 5.97 1.23
CA ALA A 69 -3.93 5.93 0.34
C ALA A 69 -4.79 4.67 0.56
N VAL A 70 -4.15 3.52 0.78
CA VAL A 70 -4.85 2.28 1.12
C VAL A 70 -5.60 2.43 2.44
N TRP A 71 -4.91 2.86 3.51
CA TRP A 71 -5.55 3.08 4.81
C TRP A 71 -6.74 4.05 4.69
N PHE A 72 -6.53 5.17 4.00
CA PHE A 72 -7.56 6.19 3.82
C PHE A 72 -8.75 5.67 3.01
N HIS A 73 -8.55 4.81 2.02
CA HIS A 73 -9.64 4.15 1.28
C HIS A 73 -10.57 3.39 2.22
N PHE A 74 -10.04 2.49 3.05
CA PHE A 74 -10.84 1.72 4.02
C PHE A 74 -11.50 2.62 5.05
N PHE A 75 -10.77 3.61 5.54
CA PHE A 75 -11.29 4.59 6.49
C PHE A 75 -12.47 5.37 5.90
N ARG A 76 -12.34 5.90 4.68
CA ARG A 76 -13.35 6.70 3.98
C ARG A 76 -14.60 5.89 3.63
N THR A 77 -14.43 4.70 3.06
CA THR A 77 -15.54 3.83 2.63
C THR A 77 -16.38 3.30 3.80
N ARG A 78 -15.85 3.30 5.04
CA ARG A 78 -16.60 2.88 6.24
C ARG A 78 -17.04 4.04 7.12
N SER A 79 -16.40 5.20 7.04
CA SER A 79 -16.78 6.39 7.82
C SER A 79 -17.97 7.12 7.18
N ARG A 80 -19.00 7.41 7.98
CA ARG A 80 -20.22 8.09 7.48
C ARG A 80 -19.96 9.52 7.03
N ALA A 81 -18.96 10.16 7.63
CA ALA A 81 -18.44 11.44 7.17
C ALA A 81 -16.96 11.55 7.56
N LEU A 82 -16.19 12.30 6.78
CA LEU A 82 -14.79 12.64 7.10
C LEU A 82 -14.73 13.73 8.18
N TRP A 83 -15.73 14.59 8.20
CA TRP A 83 -15.96 15.57 9.25
C TRP A 83 -17.45 15.57 9.57
N PRO A 84 -17.85 15.57 10.85
CA PRO A 84 -17.03 15.65 12.07
C PRO A 84 -16.51 14.30 12.62
N PRO A 85 -15.49 14.27 13.52
CA PRO A 85 -14.77 13.06 13.92
C PRO A 85 -15.61 11.95 14.57
N TRP A 86 -16.71 12.29 15.23
CA TRP A 86 -17.61 11.29 15.83
C TRP A 86 -18.36 10.43 14.79
N LYS A 87 -18.28 10.78 13.51
CA LYS A 87 -18.80 9.96 12.40
C LYS A 87 -17.75 9.00 11.80
N TRP A 88 -16.54 8.97 12.37
CA TRP A 88 -15.48 8.07 11.96
C TRP A 88 -15.81 6.62 12.33
N SER A 89 -15.45 5.70 11.45
CA SER A 89 -15.65 4.28 11.69
C SER A 89 -14.37 3.65 12.23
N PRO A 90 -14.36 3.14 13.48
CA PRO A 90 -13.21 2.41 14.01
C PRO A 90 -12.95 1.12 13.22
N VAL A 91 -13.99 0.53 12.62
CA VAL A 91 -13.86 -0.64 11.74
C VAL A 91 -13.10 -0.29 10.47
N GLY A 92 -13.41 0.85 9.84
CA GLY A 92 -12.68 1.35 8.67
C GLY A 92 -11.21 1.59 8.98
N PHE A 93 -10.93 2.21 10.12
CA PHE A 93 -9.57 2.44 10.60
C PHE A 93 -8.80 1.13 10.79
N ALA A 94 -9.39 0.17 11.53
CA ALA A 94 -8.75 -1.10 11.84
C ALA A 94 -8.51 -1.94 10.57
N LEU A 95 -9.47 -1.98 9.64
CA LEU A 95 -9.29 -2.67 8.35
C LEU A 95 -8.19 -2.02 7.50
N GLY A 96 -8.16 -0.69 7.45
CA GLY A 96 -7.09 0.03 6.75
C GLY A 96 -5.71 -0.32 7.33
N LEU A 97 -5.58 -0.31 8.65
CA LEU A 97 -4.33 -0.66 9.33
C LEU A 97 -3.95 -2.14 9.09
N ALA A 98 -4.93 -3.05 9.15
CA ALA A 98 -4.70 -4.46 8.90
C ALA A 98 -4.16 -4.72 7.47
N TRP A 99 -4.73 -4.08 6.46
CA TRP A 99 -4.26 -4.21 5.07
C TRP A 99 -2.88 -3.59 4.85
N VAL A 100 -2.62 -2.40 5.42
CA VAL A 100 -1.29 -1.78 5.36
C VAL A 100 -0.24 -2.70 5.99
N THR A 101 -0.53 -3.26 7.16
CA THR A 101 0.37 -4.21 7.84
C THR A 101 0.57 -5.48 7.00
N ALA A 102 -0.49 -6.04 6.43
CA ALA A 102 -0.39 -7.23 5.58
C ALA A 102 0.48 -6.99 4.33
N ILE A 103 0.31 -5.84 3.67
CA ILE A 103 1.13 -5.45 2.51
C ILE A 103 2.59 -5.27 2.92
N MET A 104 2.85 -4.63 4.06
CA MET A 104 4.21 -4.46 4.58
C MET A 104 4.88 -5.79 4.92
N ILE A 105 4.16 -6.72 5.56
CA ILE A 105 4.66 -8.06 5.84
C ILE A 105 4.97 -8.79 4.53
N ALA A 106 4.07 -8.77 3.55
CA ALA A 106 4.30 -9.39 2.25
C ALA A 106 5.53 -8.80 1.54
N ASN A 107 5.68 -7.47 1.58
CA ASN A 107 6.84 -6.79 1.02
C ASN A 107 8.15 -7.21 1.71
N ALA A 108 8.16 -7.24 3.05
CA ALA A 108 9.31 -7.67 3.82
C ALA A 108 9.70 -9.12 3.50
N LEU A 109 8.72 -10.03 3.39
CA LEU A 109 8.96 -11.42 3.02
C LEU A 109 9.57 -11.54 1.62
N VAL A 110 9.09 -10.77 0.64
CA VAL A 110 9.67 -10.76 -0.72
C VAL A 110 11.09 -10.23 -0.71
N VAL A 111 11.34 -9.11 -0.03
CA VAL A 111 12.68 -8.51 0.07
C VAL A 111 13.67 -9.44 0.77
N LEU A 112 13.27 -10.05 1.90
CA LEU A 112 14.11 -11.01 2.63
C LEU A 112 14.41 -12.25 1.78
N THR A 113 13.41 -12.77 1.07
CA THR A 113 13.60 -13.93 0.18
C THR A 113 14.59 -13.61 -0.94
N LEU A 114 14.50 -12.40 -1.52
CA LEU A 114 15.42 -11.96 -2.57
C LEU A 114 16.82 -11.69 -2.02
N ALA A 115 16.94 -11.06 -0.85
CA ALA A 115 18.22 -10.83 -0.21
C ALA A 115 18.95 -12.15 0.10
N TRP A 116 18.22 -13.12 0.65
CA TRP A 116 18.73 -14.47 0.88
C TRP A 116 19.14 -15.18 -0.42
N ALA A 117 18.31 -15.11 -1.47
CA ALA A 117 18.61 -15.74 -2.76
C ALA A 117 19.80 -15.12 -3.50
N LEU A 118 20.14 -13.86 -3.18
CA LEU A 118 21.24 -13.10 -3.80
C LEU A 118 22.48 -13.00 -2.89
N ASP A 119 22.50 -13.73 -1.76
CA ASP A 119 23.57 -13.72 -0.77
C ASP A 119 23.93 -12.29 -0.28
N LEU A 120 22.90 -11.47 -0.08
CA LEU A 120 23.05 -10.12 0.43
C LEU A 120 22.98 -10.10 1.97
N PRO A 121 23.66 -9.13 2.61
CA PRO A 121 23.56 -8.93 4.06
C PRO A 121 22.09 -8.68 4.47
N MET A 122 21.64 -9.33 5.55
CA MET A 122 20.28 -9.23 6.08
C MET A 122 20.22 -8.55 7.46
N ASP A 123 21.27 -7.81 7.81
CA ASP A 123 21.44 -7.05 9.05
C ASP A 123 20.66 -5.73 9.07
#